data_AF-A0A4D7DJY7-F1
#
_entry.id   AF-A0A4D7DJY7-F1
#
_cell.length_a   1.000
_cell.length_b   1.000
_cell.length_c   1.000
_cell.angle_alpha   90.00
_cell.angle_beta   90.00
_cell.angle_gamma   90.00
#
_symmetry.space_group_name_H-M   'P 1'
#
loop_
_entity.id
_entity.type
_entity.pdbx_description
1 polymer ?
#
loop_
_entity_poly.entity_id
_entity_poly.type
_entity_poly.pdbx_seq_one_letter_code
_entity_poly.pdbx_strand_id
1 'polypeptide(L)'
;MAQEKGLQTFFIGRIILMSINPSDFRYAIVKEVTAGTTPATPTFLVFPFESSTQLDLTHDSVTSPLVRSSRASDGMRKVNFRVEGSLKGQLFRSTVIDTLLESSLSGAFATNVLKASNVDTSFTTEKTFYNGATAYYHRFTGCQVSKFGLTAGTDTNAEITFDVLGLDRTNATTAIASSTYTQPSNTLRLAGIDLNGVTVDGLSNVACTSIELSVEHEREAQGQMGATSAFAIGTGGIRKVTLTMKVYRIDLSPDTLMAKSDTPIAVSFKIGTAAEGWQFDIPAANYEAPKDEIDNSKDLVNLTFTAKYDNTAGTDLIITKLS
;
A
#
# COMPACT_ATOMS: atom_id res chain seq x y z
N MET A 1 -24.95 -25.97 71.30
CA MET A 1 -24.15 -24.77 71.59
C MET A 1 -22.89 -24.87 70.74
N ALA A 2 -22.81 -24.08 69.65
CA ALA A 2 -21.59 -23.67 68.90
C ALA A 2 -20.66 -24.77 68.31
N GLN A 3 -20.09 -24.74 67.10
CA GLN A 3 -20.07 -23.88 65.92
C GLN A 3 -19.70 -24.79 64.73
N GLU A 4 -20.33 -24.62 63.55
CA GLU A 4 -19.70 -24.97 62.27
C GLU A 4 -19.52 -23.67 61.49
N LYS A 5 -18.26 -23.22 61.38
CA LYS A 5 -17.89 -22.05 60.57
C LYS A 5 -17.91 -22.46 59.10
N GLY A 6 -18.97 -22.07 58.40
CA GLY A 6 -19.03 -22.12 56.94
C GLY A 6 -17.92 -21.28 56.32
N LEU A 7 -17.03 -21.94 55.59
CA LEU A 7 -16.05 -21.32 54.72
C LEU A 7 -16.81 -20.75 53.51
N GLN A 8 -17.22 -19.48 53.59
CA GLN A 8 -17.79 -18.77 52.45
C GLN A 8 -16.66 -18.51 51.45
N THR A 9 -16.55 -19.38 50.44
CA THR A 9 -15.71 -19.17 49.27
C THR A 9 -16.22 -17.96 48.49
N PHE A 10 -15.65 -16.79 48.75
CA PHE A 10 -15.80 -15.62 47.90
C PHE A 10 -15.14 -15.91 46.55
N PHE A 11 -15.93 -16.39 45.58
CA PHE A 11 -15.55 -16.33 44.17
C PHE A 11 -15.55 -14.86 43.76
N ILE A 12 -14.39 -14.21 43.90
CA ILE A 12 -14.12 -12.97 43.17
C ILE A 12 -14.05 -13.40 41.70
N GLY A 13 -15.12 -13.13 40.96
CA GLY A 13 -15.18 -13.29 39.51
C GLY A 13 -14.06 -12.47 38.89
N ARG A 14 -12.92 -13.10 38.66
CA ARG A 14 -11.85 -12.57 37.83
C ARG A 14 -12.44 -12.50 36.43
N ILE A 15 -12.87 -11.31 36.01
CA ILE A 15 -13.06 -11.03 34.58
C ILE A 15 -11.72 -11.40 33.95
N ILE A 16 -11.69 -12.52 33.23
CA ILE A 16 -10.52 -12.89 32.43
C ILE A 16 -10.50 -11.85 31.32
N LEU A 17 -9.73 -10.79 31.52
CA LEU A 17 -9.37 -9.84 30.46
C LEU A 17 -8.54 -10.62 29.45
N MET A 18 -9.20 -11.24 28.48
CA MET A 18 -8.53 -11.88 27.36
C MET A 18 -8.10 -10.78 26.40
N SER A 19 -6.81 -10.72 26.10
CA SER A 19 -6.28 -9.84 25.05
C SER A 19 -6.87 -10.24 23.70
N ILE A 20 -7.19 -9.25 22.86
CA ILE A 20 -7.67 -9.49 21.51
C ILE A 20 -6.61 -10.25 20.70
N ASN A 21 -7.03 -11.28 19.96
CA ASN A 21 -6.16 -12.03 19.07
C ASN A 21 -5.93 -11.24 17.76
N PRO A 22 -4.69 -10.91 17.40
CA PRO A 22 -4.40 -10.19 16.15
C PRO A 22 -4.75 -10.98 14.89
N SER A 23 -4.85 -12.31 14.97
CA SER A 23 -5.23 -13.17 13.84
C SER A 23 -6.69 -13.00 13.42
N ASP A 24 -7.54 -12.45 14.31
CA ASP A 24 -8.96 -12.21 14.04
C ASP A 24 -9.21 -10.82 13.44
N PHE A 25 -8.14 -10.07 13.14
CA PHE A 25 -8.26 -8.78 12.47
C PHE A 25 -8.70 -8.98 11.02
N ARG A 26 -9.47 -8.01 10.52
CA ARG A 26 -9.85 -7.93 9.11
C ARG A 26 -9.69 -6.52 8.63
N TYR A 27 -8.99 -6.34 7.51
CA TYR A 27 -8.96 -5.10 6.76
C TYR A 27 -9.88 -5.23 5.56
N ALA A 28 -10.76 -4.26 5.36
CA ALA A 28 -11.65 -4.23 4.22
C ALA A 28 -11.77 -2.82 3.67
N ILE A 29 -11.89 -2.68 2.35
CA ILE A 29 -11.76 -1.41 1.64
C ILE A 29 -13.01 -1.15 0.81
N VAL A 30 -13.47 0.09 0.76
CA VAL A 30 -14.55 0.52 -0.13
C VAL A 30 -14.21 1.86 -0.77
N LYS A 31 -14.41 1.99 -2.08
CA LYS A 31 -14.18 3.25 -2.81
C LYS A 31 -15.17 4.31 -2.34
N GLU A 32 -14.70 5.54 -2.16
CA GLU A 32 -15.52 6.69 -1.81
C GLU A 32 -15.92 7.46 -3.07
N VAL A 33 -17.12 8.04 -3.06
CA VAL A 33 -17.55 8.98 -4.12
C VAL A 33 -17.05 10.39 -3.81
N THR A 34 -16.99 10.73 -2.53
CA THR A 34 -16.45 11.99 -2.02
C THR A 34 -15.47 11.65 -0.91
N ALA A 35 -14.25 12.16 -1.00
CA ALA A 35 -13.20 11.92 -0.02
C ALA A 35 -13.69 12.21 1.40
N GLY A 36 -13.48 11.25 2.31
CA GLY A 36 -13.90 11.36 3.71
C GLY A 36 -15.33 10.88 3.99
N THR A 37 -16.10 10.47 2.98
CA THR A 37 -17.48 9.99 3.16
C THR A 37 -17.61 8.52 2.77
N THR A 38 -17.69 7.63 3.77
CA THR A 38 -17.99 6.22 3.55
C THR A 38 -19.41 6.07 2.97
N PRO A 39 -19.61 5.25 1.92
CA PRO A 39 -20.95 4.95 1.42
C PRO A 39 -21.89 4.43 2.50
N ALA A 40 -23.17 4.80 2.44
CA ALA A 40 -24.17 4.41 3.45
C ALA A 40 -24.46 2.89 3.47
N THR A 41 -24.32 2.21 2.33
CA THR A 41 -24.47 0.75 2.18
C THR A 41 -23.23 0.18 1.47
N PRO A 42 -22.08 0.11 2.18
CA PRO A 42 -20.81 -0.18 1.54
C PRO A 42 -20.68 -1.67 1.20
N THR A 43 -20.23 -1.94 -0.02
CA THR A 43 -19.73 -3.27 -0.40
C THR A 43 -18.22 -3.28 -0.18
N PHE A 44 -17.79 -3.70 1.01
CA PHE A 44 -16.38 -3.78 1.34
C PHE A 44 -15.70 -4.93 0.61
N LEU A 45 -14.48 -4.69 0.15
CA LEU A 45 -13.57 -5.68 -0.43
C LEU A 45 -12.54 -6.05 0.62
N VAL A 46 -12.48 -7.33 1.03
CA VAL A 46 -11.54 -7.77 2.06
C VAL A 46 -10.12 -7.83 1.50
N PHE A 47 -9.17 -7.22 2.20
CA PHE A 47 -7.75 -7.22 1.87
C PHE A 47 -7.02 -8.25 2.76
N PRO A 48 -6.47 -9.34 2.19
CA PRO A 48 -5.55 -10.22 2.89
C PRO A 48 -4.28 -9.43 3.21
N PHE A 49 -3.98 -9.31 4.49
CA PHE A 49 -2.91 -8.47 4.99
C PHE A 49 -1.81 -9.32 5.62
N GLU A 50 -0.58 -8.82 5.57
CA GLU A 50 0.54 -9.34 6.35
C GLU A 50 0.52 -8.76 7.76
N SER A 51 1.12 -9.46 8.73
CA SER A 51 1.16 -9.05 10.14
C SER A 51 1.82 -7.68 10.38
N SER A 52 2.63 -7.21 9.43
CA SER A 52 3.28 -5.90 9.43
C SER A 52 2.39 -4.76 8.92
N THR A 53 1.14 -5.05 8.53
CA THR A 53 0.15 -4.04 8.13
C THR A 53 -0.30 -3.22 9.31
N GLN A 54 -0.19 -1.90 9.17
CA GLN A 54 -0.55 -0.96 10.23
C GLN A 54 -1.12 0.31 9.61
N LEU A 55 -2.24 0.77 10.16
CA LEU A 55 -2.88 2.02 9.77
C LEU A 55 -3.42 2.66 11.04
N ASP A 56 -3.01 3.88 11.34
CA ASP A 56 -3.30 4.54 12.60
C ASP A 56 -3.61 6.02 12.42
N LEU A 57 -4.31 6.57 13.41
CA LEU A 57 -4.56 8.00 13.51
C LEU A 57 -3.36 8.66 14.20
N THR A 58 -2.66 9.52 13.46
CA THR A 58 -1.57 10.36 13.97
C THR A 58 -2.03 11.80 14.15
N HIS A 59 -1.21 12.62 14.81
CA HIS A 59 -1.46 14.04 15.04
C HIS A 59 -0.14 14.79 15.28
N ASP A 60 -0.15 16.09 15.02
CA ASP A 60 0.91 16.98 15.44
C ASP A 60 0.61 17.55 16.84
N SER A 61 1.64 18.02 17.53
CA SER A 61 1.48 18.62 18.86
C SER A 61 2.09 20.01 18.91
N VAL A 62 1.35 20.98 19.44
CA VAL A 62 1.83 22.34 19.69
C VAL A 62 2.04 22.51 21.19
N THR A 63 3.27 22.82 21.59
CA THR A 63 3.63 23.07 22.99
C THR A 63 3.62 24.57 23.26
N SER A 64 3.10 24.98 24.42
CA SER A 64 3.12 26.39 24.83
C SER A 64 4.55 26.81 25.22
N PRO A 65 5.10 27.91 24.66
CA PRO A 65 6.43 28.41 25.01
C PRO A 65 6.43 29.30 26.25
N LEU A 66 5.30 29.45 26.94
CA LEU A 66 5.20 30.35 28.09
C LEU A 66 6.12 29.93 29.23
N VAL A 67 6.88 30.89 29.75
CA VAL A 67 7.82 30.68 30.85
C VAL A 67 7.10 30.92 32.18
N ARG A 68 7.03 29.89 33.02
CA ARG A 68 6.54 30.04 34.41
C ARG A 68 7.68 30.34 35.37
N SER A 69 7.38 31.09 36.43
CA SER A 69 8.31 31.31 37.56
C SER A 69 8.70 30.00 38.25
N SER A 70 7.80 29.01 38.24
CA SER A 70 8.06 27.64 38.70
C SER A 70 8.92 26.81 37.73
N ARG A 71 9.26 27.35 36.54
CA ARG A 71 10.00 26.70 35.45
C ARG A 71 9.34 25.42 34.90
N ALA A 72 8.07 25.20 35.21
CA ALA A 72 7.29 24.07 34.72
C ALA A 72 6.65 24.36 33.35
N SER A 73 6.48 23.33 32.53
CA SER A 73 5.82 23.39 31.22
C SER A 73 4.32 23.60 31.35
N ASP A 74 3.73 24.32 30.39
CA ASP A 74 2.28 24.49 30.21
C ASP A 74 1.59 23.31 29.52
N GLY A 75 2.37 22.31 29.09
CA GLY A 75 1.87 21.17 28.35
C GLY A 75 1.72 21.42 26.85
N MET A 76 1.05 20.47 26.20
CA MET A 76 0.89 20.41 24.75
C MET A 76 -0.57 20.24 24.33
N ARG A 77 -0.90 20.72 23.13
CA ARG A 77 -2.19 20.52 22.49
C ARG A 77 -2.00 19.71 21.20
N LYS A 78 -2.88 18.72 21.00
CA LYS A 78 -2.94 17.93 19.77
C LYS A 78 -3.67 18.69 18.66
N VAL A 79 -3.11 18.68 17.46
CA VAL A 79 -3.64 19.37 16.27
C VAL A 79 -3.39 18.51 15.03
N ASN A 80 -4.08 18.81 13.93
CA ASN A 80 -3.82 18.22 12.62
C ASN A 80 -3.85 16.67 12.62
N PHE A 81 -4.98 16.11 13.08
CA PHE A 81 -5.17 14.66 13.04
C PHE A 81 -5.26 14.17 11.60
N ARG A 82 -4.62 13.04 11.31
CA ARG A 82 -4.62 12.42 9.97
C ARG A 82 -4.30 10.93 10.10
N VAL A 83 -4.66 10.16 9.09
CA VAL A 83 -4.37 8.73 9.06
C VAL A 83 -3.08 8.48 8.31
N GLU A 84 -2.17 7.69 8.88
CA GLU A 84 -0.92 7.28 8.24
C GLU A 84 -0.66 5.80 8.49
N GLY A 85 0.03 5.15 7.56
CA GLY A 85 0.45 3.76 7.69
C GLY A 85 0.60 3.06 6.34
N SER A 86 0.72 1.74 6.36
CA SER A 86 0.89 0.92 5.17
C SER A 86 -0.02 -0.31 5.20
N LEU A 87 -0.63 -0.61 4.07
CA LEU A 87 -1.29 -1.87 3.77
C LEU A 87 -0.31 -2.78 3.04
N LYS A 88 0.03 -3.92 3.65
CA LYS A 88 1.03 -4.86 3.13
C LYS A 88 0.41 -6.20 2.87
N GLY A 89 0.73 -6.80 1.73
CA GLY A 89 0.16 -8.07 1.31
C GLY A 89 0.98 -8.69 0.20
N GLN A 90 0.42 -9.72 -0.40
CA GLN A 90 1.00 -10.38 -1.58
C GLN A 90 0.19 -10.04 -2.82
N LEU A 91 0.83 -10.10 -3.98
CA LEU A 91 0.20 -9.80 -5.26
C LEU A 91 -0.66 -10.99 -5.72
N PHE A 92 -1.95 -10.76 -5.96
CA PHE A 92 -2.89 -11.73 -6.52
C PHE A 92 -4.10 -11.04 -7.13
N ARG A 93 -4.67 -11.60 -8.19
CA ARG A 93 -5.70 -10.91 -8.96
C ARG A 93 -6.96 -10.68 -8.11
N SER A 94 -7.27 -9.41 -7.85
CA SER A 94 -8.43 -9.04 -7.04
C SER A 94 -8.85 -7.58 -7.23
N THR A 95 -10.14 -7.33 -7.11
CA THR A 95 -10.73 -5.99 -7.18
C THR A 95 -10.24 -5.05 -6.08
N VAL A 96 -9.79 -5.60 -4.93
CA VAL A 96 -9.19 -4.79 -3.85
C VAL A 96 -7.83 -4.23 -4.27
N ILE A 97 -7.01 -5.04 -4.95
CA ILE A 97 -5.71 -4.62 -5.49
C ILE A 97 -5.93 -3.62 -6.62
N ASP A 98 -6.93 -3.85 -7.47
CA ASP A 98 -7.29 -2.91 -8.53
C ASP A 98 -7.62 -1.52 -7.97
N THR A 99 -8.41 -1.45 -6.89
CA THR A 99 -8.78 -0.17 -6.24
C THR A 99 -7.56 0.55 -5.66
N LEU A 100 -6.62 -0.21 -5.07
CA LEU A 100 -5.39 0.36 -4.51
C LEU A 100 -4.42 0.84 -5.60
N LEU A 101 -4.31 0.12 -6.72
CA LEU A 101 -3.53 0.53 -7.88
C LEU A 101 -4.11 1.77 -8.56
N GLU A 102 -5.44 1.86 -8.68
CA GLU A 102 -6.11 3.08 -9.15
C GLU A 102 -5.76 4.31 -8.28
N SER A 103 -5.74 4.13 -6.96
CA SER A 103 -5.37 5.19 -6.01
C SER A 103 -3.90 5.59 -6.08
N SER A 104 -3.00 4.63 -6.31
CA SER A 104 -1.55 4.86 -6.39
C SER A 104 -1.13 5.60 -7.66
N LEU A 105 -1.83 5.37 -8.78
CA LEU A 105 -1.52 5.97 -10.07
C LEU A 105 -2.38 7.19 -10.39
N SER A 106 -3.29 7.56 -9.50
CA SER A 106 -4.32 8.59 -9.74
C SER A 106 -5.01 8.37 -11.09
N GLY A 107 -5.41 7.13 -11.35
CA GLY A 107 -6.00 6.70 -12.61
C GLY A 107 -7.19 5.77 -12.40
N ALA A 108 -7.77 5.30 -13.50
CA ALA A 108 -8.86 4.34 -13.50
C ALA A 108 -8.59 3.24 -14.52
N PHE A 109 -8.96 1.99 -14.22
CA PHE A 109 -8.90 0.93 -15.20
C PHE A 109 -9.96 1.17 -16.30
N ALA A 110 -9.50 1.23 -17.55
CA ALA A 110 -10.34 1.24 -18.74
C ALA A 110 -9.97 0.02 -19.59
N THR A 111 -10.95 -0.86 -19.87
CA THR A 111 -10.73 -2.08 -20.66
C THR A 111 -9.49 -2.86 -20.21
N ASN A 112 -9.37 -3.15 -18.91
CA ASN A 112 -8.23 -3.86 -18.28
C ASN A 112 -6.88 -3.11 -18.27
N VAL A 113 -6.82 -1.87 -18.74
CA VAL A 113 -5.60 -1.05 -18.75
C VAL A 113 -5.74 0.11 -17.78
N LEU A 114 -4.78 0.27 -16.87
CA LEU A 114 -4.64 1.43 -16.00
C LEU A 114 -3.45 2.25 -16.49
N LYS A 115 -3.74 3.50 -16.87
CA LYS A 115 -2.72 4.51 -17.15
C LYS A 115 -2.65 5.48 -15.98
N ALA A 116 -1.45 5.90 -15.66
CA ALA A 116 -1.25 6.93 -14.67
C ALA A 116 -1.83 8.27 -15.15
N SER A 117 -2.58 8.95 -14.29
CA SER A 117 -3.37 10.14 -14.64
C SER A 117 -3.43 11.14 -13.47
N ASN A 118 -4.44 12.03 -13.47
CA ASN A 118 -4.69 13.06 -12.46
C ASN A 118 -6.05 12.87 -11.74
N VAL A 119 -6.63 11.67 -11.81
CA VAL A 119 -7.92 11.35 -11.20
C VAL A 119 -7.66 10.58 -9.91
N ASP A 120 -7.66 11.29 -8.79
CA ASP A 120 -7.44 10.66 -7.48
C ASP A 120 -8.61 9.74 -7.10
N THR A 121 -8.28 8.54 -6.63
CA THR A 121 -9.24 7.61 -6.04
C THR A 121 -9.06 7.59 -4.53
N SER A 122 -10.10 8.00 -3.80
CA SER A 122 -10.16 7.87 -2.34
C SER A 122 -10.99 6.65 -1.92
N PHE A 123 -10.69 6.11 -0.74
CA PHE A 123 -11.38 4.96 -0.19
C PHE A 123 -11.49 5.04 1.34
N THR A 124 -12.45 4.32 1.89
CA THR A 124 -12.51 4.03 3.33
C THR A 124 -11.88 2.67 3.58
N THR A 125 -10.98 2.59 4.56
CA THR A 125 -10.49 1.32 5.11
C THR A 125 -11.18 1.03 6.44
N GLU A 126 -11.77 -0.14 6.59
CA GLU A 126 -12.32 -0.62 7.85
C GLU A 126 -11.43 -1.73 8.41
N LYS A 127 -10.88 -1.49 9.61
CA LYS A 127 -10.23 -2.52 10.43
C LYS A 127 -11.25 -3.03 11.43
N THR A 128 -11.60 -4.31 11.33
CA THR A 128 -12.43 -5.02 12.30
C THR A 128 -11.56 -5.85 13.23
N PHE A 129 -11.88 -5.87 14.52
CA PHE A 129 -11.27 -6.77 15.50
C PHE A 129 -12.30 -7.20 16.54
N TYR A 130 -12.11 -8.38 17.13
CA TYR A 130 -13.11 -9.01 17.99
C TYR A 130 -12.59 -9.20 19.42
N ASN A 131 -13.45 -8.93 20.40
CA ASN A 131 -13.25 -9.38 21.77
C ASN A 131 -14.40 -10.33 22.13
N GLY A 132 -14.14 -11.64 22.09
CA GLY A 132 -15.19 -12.64 22.12
C GLY A 132 -16.16 -12.45 20.95
N ALA A 133 -17.46 -12.31 21.23
CA ALA A 133 -18.49 -12.09 20.21
C ALA A 133 -18.67 -10.61 19.80
N THR A 134 -18.02 -9.67 20.50
CA THR A 134 -18.19 -8.23 20.24
C THR A 134 -17.21 -7.77 19.17
N ALA A 135 -17.72 -7.18 18.10
CA ALA A 135 -16.93 -6.58 17.05
C ALA A 135 -16.66 -5.09 17.32
N TYR A 136 -15.43 -4.67 17.04
CA TYR A 136 -14.99 -3.28 17.08
C TYR A 136 -14.44 -2.89 15.72
N TYR A 137 -14.67 -1.63 15.36
CA TYR A 137 -14.35 -1.10 14.04
C TYR A 137 -13.54 0.18 14.18
N HIS A 138 -12.41 0.25 13.47
CA HIS A 138 -11.78 1.50 13.09
C HIS A 138 -12.07 1.76 11.61
N ARG A 139 -12.66 2.91 11.31
CA ARG A 139 -12.96 3.35 9.95
C ARG A 139 -12.09 4.54 9.62
N PHE A 140 -11.16 4.33 8.72
CA PHE A 140 -10.25 5.34 8.19
C PHE A 140 -10.84 5.86 6.89
N THR A 141 -11.17 7.15 6.83
CA THR A 141 -11.89 7.76 5.71
C THR A 141 -11.00 8.69 4.91
N GLY A 142 -11.29 8.88 3.62
CA GLY A 142 -10.50 9.73 2.75
C GLY A 142 -9.10 9.19 2.51
N CYS A 143 -8.91 7.87 2.60
CA CYS A 143 -7.61 7.24 2.37
C CYS A 143 -7.22 7.31 0.89
N GLN A 144 -5.95 7.59 0.66
CA GLN A 144 -5.31 7.71 -0.64
C GLN A 144 -3.91 7.08 -0.55
N VAL A 145 -3.50 6.33 -1.58
CA VAL A 145 -2.17 5.68 -1.59
C VAL A 145 -1.08 6.69 -1.97
N SER A 146 -0.16 7.00 -1.07
CA SER A 146 0.98 7.89 -1.36
C SER A 146 2.12 7.14 -2.05
N LYS A 147 2.33 5.85 -1.74
CA LYS A 147 3.38 5.05 -2.37
C LYS A 147 2.90 3.62 -2.60
N PHE A 148 3.21 3.09 -3.77
CA PHE A 148 3.06 1.68 -4.10
C PHE A 148 4.43 1.06 -4.32
N GLY A 149 4.71 -0.05 -3.65
CA GLY A 149 5.88 -0.88 -3.86
C GLY A 149 5.47 -2.29 -4.28
N LEU A 150 6.19 -2.86 -5.24
CA LEU A 150 6.13 -4.25 -5.64
C LEU A 150 7.53 -4.82 -5.62
N THR A 151 7.74 -5.90 -4.86
CA THR A 151 9.01 -6.62 -4.81
C THR A 151 8.79 -8.09 -5.12
N ALA A 152 9.63 -8.67 -5.96
CA ALA A 152 9.63 -10.10 -6.26
C ALA A 152 11.07 -10.59 -6.43
N GLY A 153 11.42 -11.68 -5.77
CA GLY A 153 12.70 -12.37 -5.91
C GLY A 153 12.52 -13.82 -6.35
N THR A 154 13.62 -14.53 -6.63
CA THR A 154 13.58 -15.93 -7.10
C THR A 154 12.84 -16.87 -6.16
N ASP A 155 13.02 -16.68 -4.86
CA ASP A 155 12.55 -17.60 -3.81
C ASP A 155 11.48 -16.98 -2.90
N THR A 156 10.93 -15.82 -3.30
CA THR A 156 9.93 -15.09 -2.52
C THR A 156 8.63 -14.93 -3.29
N ASN A 157 7.55 -14.72 -2.54
CA ASN A 157 6.30 -14.25 -3.13
C ASN A 157 6.48 -12.83 -3.65
N ALA A 158 5.62 -12.42 -4.58
CA ALA A 158 5.51 -11.03 -4.98
C ALA A 158 4.80 -10.26 -3.87
N GLU A 159 5.54 -9.43 -3.15
CA GLU A 159 5.05 -8.62 -2.05
C GLU A 159 4.64 -7.24 -2.56
N ILE A 160 3.55 -6.71 -2.00
CA ILE A 160 3.02 -5.39 -2.30
C ILE A 160 2.87 -4.57 -1.04
N THR A 161 3.29 -3.31 -1.11
CA THR A 161 3.10 -2.33 -0.06
C THR A 161 2.38 -1.12 -0.63
N PHE A 162 1.31 -0.69 0.05
CA PHE A 162 0.64 0.56 -0.23
C PHE A 162 0.74 1.44 1.01
N ASP A 163 1.53 2.50 0.94
CA ASP A 163 1.56 3.53 1.97
C ASP A 163 0.35 4.43 1.79
N VAL A 164 -0.41 4.64 2.85
CA VAL A 164 -1.72 5.28 2.84
C VAL A 164 -1.69 6.52 3.73
N LEU A 165 -2.16 7.63 3.16
CA LEU A 165 -2.51 8.85 3.88
C LEU A 165 -4.03 9.01 3.85
N GLY A 166 -4.66 9.34 4.98
CA GLY A 166 -6.11 9.52 5.09
C GLY A 166 -6.50 10.71 5.94
N LEU A 167 -7.78 11.09 5.90
CA LEU A 167 -8.29 12.30 6.54
C LEU A 167 -8.53 12.12 8.04
N ASP A 168 -9.30 11.09 8.41
CA ASP A 168 -9.70 10.88 9.81
C ASP A 168 -10.00 9.40 10.09
N ARG A 169 -10.09 9.08 11.39
CA ARG A 169 -10.49 7.77 11.89
C ARG A 169 -11.63 7.87 12.88
N THR A 170 -12.73 7.20 12.56
CA THR A 170 -13.84 6.99 13.51
C THR A 170 -13.83 5.59 14.10
N ASN A 171 -14.33 5.46 15.33
CA ASN A 171 -14.43 4.18 16.04
C ASN A 171 -15.91 3.81 16.18
N ALA A 172 -16.24 2.53 15.99
CA ALA A 172 -17.60 2.04 16.16
C ALA A 172 -17.62 0.64 16.80
N THR A 173 -18.76 0.30 17.39
CA THR A 173 -19.07 -1.05 17.91
C THR A 173 -20.20 -1.72 17.12
N THR A 174 -20.71 -1.04 16.10
CA THR A 174 -21.76 -1.53 15.20
C THR A 174 -21.30 -1.43 13.75
N ALA A 175 -21.63 -2.44 12.96
CA ALA A 175 -21.39 -2.41 11.51
C ALA A 175 -22.25 -1.33 10.84
N ILE A 176 -21.82 -0.85 9.67
CA ILE A 176 -22.64 0.03 8.84
C ILE A 176 -23.86 -0.76 8.35
N ALA A 177 -25.04 -0.15 8.37
CA ALA A 177 -26.27 -0.81 7.94
C ALA A 177 -26.13 -1.32 6.50
N SER A 178 -26.56 -2.58 6.28
CA SER A 178 -26.50 -3.23 4.97
C SER A 178 -25.09 -3.30 4.35
N SER A 179 -24.03 -3.27 5.17
CA SER A 179 -22.68 -3.52 4.66
C SER A 179 -22.51 -4.98 4.25
N THR A 180 -21.75 -5.20 3.18
CA THR A 180 -21.32 -6.55 2.76
C THR A 180 -19.81 -6.61 2.70
N TYR A 181 -19.26 -7.83 2.82
CA TYR A 181 -17.81 -8.07 2.79
C TYR A 181 -17.52 -9.13 1.73
N THR A 182 -17.02 -8.69 0.59
CA THR A 182 -16.62 -9.56 -0.52
C THR A 182 -15.24 -10.10 -0.22
N GLN A 183 -15.14 -11.43 -0.14
CA GLN A 183 -13.87 -12.10 0.09
C GLN A 183 -13.04 -12.12 -1.20
N PRO A 184 -11.71 -12.00 -1.10
CA PRO A 184 -10.81 -12.19 -2.22
C PRO A 184 -10.85 -13.64 -2.71
N SER A 185 -10.42 -13.86 -3.95
CA SER A 185 -10.23 -15.20 -4.49
C SER A 185 -9.20 -15.99 -3.67
N ASN A 186 -9.39 -17.32 -3.63
CA ASN A 186 -8.46 -18.26 -3.00
C ASN A 186 -7.34 -18.70 -3.97
N THR A 187 -7.09 -17.95 -5.04
CA THR A 187 -6.02 -18.24 -5.99
C THR A 187 -4.65 -18.14 -5.31
N LEU A 188 -3.71 -18.95 -5.80
CA LEU A 188 -2.32 -18.90 -5.33
C LEU A 188 -1.76 -17.49 -5.53
N ARG A 189 -0.94 -17.07 -4.58
CA ARG A 189 -0.26 -15.78 -4.61
C ARG A 189 0.85 -15.85 -5.66
N LEU A 190 1.05 -14.76 -6.38
CA LEU A 190 2.10 -14.70 -7.40
C LEU A 190 3.45 -14.71 -6.72
N ALA A 191 4.42 -15.37 -7.34
CA ALA A 191 5.79 -15.47 -6.86
C ALA A 191 6.79 -15.23 -8.00
N GLY A 192 8.09 -15.24 -7.70
CA GLY A 192 9.14 -15.05 -8.69
C GLY A 192 9.06 -16.00 -9.90
N ILE A 193 8.55 -17.22 -9.70
CA ILE A 193 8.32 -18.20 -10.78
C ILE A 193 7.30 -17.73 -11.84
N ASP A 194 6.39 -16.82 -11.45
CA ASP A 194 5.38 -16.28 -12.34
C ASP A 194 5.87 -15.09 -13.17
N LEU A 195 7.11 -14.64 -12.93
CA LEU A 195 7.73 -13.56 -13.69
C LEU A 195 8.09 -14.04 -15.09
N ASN A 196 7.57 -13.35 -16.10
CA ASN A 196 7.71 -13.70 -17.50
C ASN A 196 7.85 -12.44 -18.36
N GLY A 197 8.33 -12.60 -19.59
CA GLY A 197 8.27 -11.53 -20.61
C GLY A 197 8.99 -10.25 -20.22
N VAL A 198 10.10 -10.35 -19.49
CA VAL A 198 10.94 -9.18 -19.17
C VAL A 198 11.62 -8.68 -20.44
N THR A 199 11.42 -7.40 -20.76
CA THR A 199 12.05 -6.74 -21.90
C THR A 199 12.69 -5.42 -21.52
N VAL A 200 13.87 -5.14 -22.05
CA VAL A 200 14.59 -3.86 -21.91
C VAL A 200 15.02 -3.41 -23.31
N ASP A 201 14.30 -2.45 -23.89
CA ASP A 201 14.56 -1.84 -25.20
C ASP A 201 14.91 -2.84 -26.33
N GLY A 202 14.07 -3.86 -26.49
CA GLY A 202 14.27 -4.90 -27.50
C GLY A 202 15.14 -6.08 -27.05
N LEU A 203 15.86 -5.98 -25.92
CA LEU A 203 16.36 -7.17 -25.22
C LEU A 203 15.15 -7.93 -24.68
N SER A 204 15.05 -9.21 -25.01
CA SER A 204 13.93 -10.07 -24.59
C SER A 204 14.41 -11.20 -23.71
N ASN A 205 13.53 -11.67 -22.83
CA ASN A 205 13.79 -12.77 -21.89
C ASN A 205 15.01 -12.52 -21.00
N VAL A 206 15.16 -11.29 -20.52
CA VAL A 206 16.24 -10.93 -19.60
C VAL A 206 16.09 -11.74 -18.31
N ALA A 207 17.09 -12.57 -17.99
CA ALA A 207 17.07 -13.44 -16.83
C ALA A 207 17.25 -12.63 -15.54
N CYS A 208 16.14 -12.36 -14.85
CA CYS A 208 16.09 -11.52 -13.67
C CYS A 208 16.05 -12.35 -12.38
N THR A 209 16.78 -11.91 -11.35
CA THR A 209 16.76 -12.52 -10.01
C THR A 209 15.88 -11.74 -9.03
N SER A 210 15.71 -10.44 -9.24
CA SER A 210 14.82 -9.62 -8.43
C SER A 210 14.31 -8.40 -9.18
N ILE A 211 13.04 -8.06 -8.95
CA ILE A 211 12.41 -6.83 -9.40
C ILE A 211 11.90 -6.05 -8.20
N GLU A 212 12.16 -4.76 -8.19
CA GLU A 212 11.59 -3.78 -7.27
C GLU A 212 11.01 -2.62 -8.08
N LEU A 213 9.68 -2.47 -8.05
CA LEU A 213 8.97 -1.35 -8.64
C LEU A 213 8.44 -0.47 -7.51
N SER A 214 8.70 0.83 -7.60
CA SER A 214 8.19 1.85 -6.67
C SER A 214 7.49 2.94 -7.45
N VAL A 215 6.26 3.27 -7.06
CA VAL A 215 5.47 4.41 -7.56
C VAL A 215 5.19 5.31 -6.37
N GLU A 216 5.74 6.52 -6.38
CA GLU A 216 5.61 7.48 -5.28
C GLU A 216 4.93 8.76 -5.76
N HIS A 217 3.88 9.16 -5.04
CA HIS A 217 3.20 10.44 -5.15
C HIS A 217 3.44 11.24 -3.87
N GLU A 218 3.85 12.50 -4.04
CA GLU A 218 3.95 13.44 -2.93
C GLU A 218 2.53 13.85 -2.52
N ARG A 219 2.02 13.25 -1.45
CA ARG A 219 0.70 13.55 -0.88
C ARG A 219 0.86 14.10 0.53
N GLU A 220 0.18 15.20 0.81
CA GLU A 220 0.24 15.89 2.09
C GLU A 220 -1.16 16.16 2.65
N ALA A 221 -1.31 15.98 3.96
CA ALA A 221 -2.54 16.29 4.67
C ALA A 221 -2.64 17.81 4.87
N GLN A 222 -3.73 18.40 4.39
CA GLN A 222 -4.00 19.82 4.50
C GLN A 222 -4.90 20.10 5.69
N GLY A 223 -4.36 20.79 6.70
CA GLY A 223 -5.12 21.24 7.85
C GLY A 223 -5.98 22.48 7.55
N GLN A 224 -7.09 22.63 8.28
CA GLN A 224 -7.93 23.83 8.25
C GLN A 224 -8.09 24.40 9.66
N MET A 225 -7.99 25.71 9.82
CA MET A 225 -8.27 26.36 11.11
C MET A 225 -9.70 26.06 11.57
N GLY A 226 -9.85 25.59 12.81
CA GLY A 226 -11.14 25.20 13.37
C GLY A 226 -11.54 23.74 13.11
N ALA A 227 -10.82 23.03 12.25
CA ALA A 227 -10.96 21.58 12.09
C ALA A 227 -10.02 20.84 13.05
N THR A 228 -10.43 19.63 13.46
CA THR A 228 -9.59 18.75 14.29
C THR A 228 -8.74 17.82 13.42
N SER A 229 -9.33 17.28 12.35
CA SER A 229 -8.69 16.42 11.35
C SER A 229 -8.27 17.19 10.10
N ALA A 230 -7.51 16.53 9.23
CA ALA A 230 -7.19 17.03 7.90
C ALA A 230 -8.47 17.31 7.11
N PHE A 231 -8.49 18.45 6.41
CA PHE A 231 -9.60 18.88 5.56
C PHE A 231 -9.57 18.18 4.20
N ALA A 232 -8.37 18.07 3.62
CA ALA A 232 -8.13 17.46 2.34
C ALA A 232 -6.75 16.81 2.29
N ILE A 233 -6.51 15.99 1.27
CA ILE A 233 -5.18 15.52 0.89
C ILE A 233 -4.81 16.26 -0.39
N GLY A 234 -3.72 17.02 -0.35
CA GLY A 234 -3.15 17.66 -1.52
C GLY A 234 -2.16 16.71 -2.19
N THR A 235 -2.25 16.59 -3.51
CA THR A 235 -1.21 15.94 -4.32
C THR A 235 -0.28 17.02 -4.88
N GLY A 236 0.99 16.97 -4.50
CA GLY A 236 2.05 17.86 -4.96
C GLY A 236 3.08 17.13 -5.81
N GLY A 237 4.09 17.89 -6.27
CA GLY A 237 5.28 17.33 -6.92
C GLY A 237 5.03 16.59 -8.23
N ILE A 238 5.96 15.67 -8.55
CA ILE A 238 5.90 14.77 -9.70
C ILE A 238 5.74 13.34 -9.19
N ARG A 239 4.93 12.53 -9.88
CA ARG A 239 4.97 11.08 -9.68
C ARG A 239 6.36 10.57 -10.04
N LYS A 240 6.96 9.81 -9.14
CA LYS A 240 8.23 9.12 -9.38
C LYS A 240 7.95 7.63 -9.51
N VAL A 241 8.20 7.10 -10.70
CA VAL A 241 8.19 5.65 -10.94
C VAL A 241 9.63 5.20 -11.11
N THR A 242 10.06 4.29 -10.25
CA THR A 242 11.41 3.71 -10.27
C THR A 242 11.29 2.21 -10.35
N LEU A 243 12.04 1.61 -11.28
CA LEU A 243 12.15 0.17 -11.45
C LEU A 243 13.62 -0.23 -11.30
N THR A 244 13.91 -1.09 -10.33
CA THR A 244 15.23 -1.68 -10.13
C THR A 244 15.15 -3.17 -10.41
N MET A 245 16.11 -3.67 -11.17
CA MET A 245 16.19 -5.07 -11.58
C MET A 245 17.60 -5.59 -11.35
N LYS A 246 17.71 -6.80 -10.81
CA LYS A 246 18.95 -7.57 -10.81
C LYS A 246 18.87 -8.64 -11.87
N VAL A 247 19.83 -8.67 -12.79
CA VAL A 247 19.83 -9.60 -13.91
C VAL A 247 21.13 -10.38 -13.98
N TYR A 248 21.10 -11.61 -14.47
CA TYR A 248 22.32 -12.37 -14.68
C TYR A 248 23.17 -11.74 -15.78
N ARG A 249 24.47 -11.60 -15.50
CA ARG A 249 25.46 -11.18 -16.48
C ARG A 249 25.69 -12.32 -17.48
N ILE A 250 25.21 -12.14 -18.70
CA ILE A 250 25.45 -13.07 -19.84
C ILE A 250 26.47 -12.49 -20.81
N ASP A 251 26.34 -11.19 -21.11
CA ASP A 251 27.17 -10.47 -22.06
C ASP A 251 27.27 -8.97 -21.69
N LEU A 252 27.77 -8.16 -22.63
CA LEU A 252 27.84 -6.69 -22.53
C LEU A 252 26.61 -5.99 -23.12
N SER A 253 25.52 -6.71 -23.42
CA SER A 253 24.31 -6.11 -24.00
C SER A 253 23.71 -5.03 -23.10
N PRO A 254 23.64 -5.17 -21.76
CA PRO A 254 23.19 -4.09 -20.90
C PRO A 254 24.03 -2.82 -21.04
N ASP A 255 25.36 -2.91 -21.06
CA ASP A 255 26.27 -1.76 -21.16
C ASP A 255 26.25 -1.09 -22.54
N THR A 256 26.12 -1.89 -23.60
CA THR A 256 26.07 -1.38 -24.98
C THR A 256 24.73 -0.73 -25.28
N LEU A 257 23.63 -1.28 -24.76
CA LEU A 257 22.30 -0.69 -24.87
C LEU A 257 22.21 0.60 -24.03
N MET A 258 22.60 0.52 -22.76
CA MET A 258 22.65 1.64 -21.83
C MET A 258 23.99 2.37 -21.95
N ALA A 259 24.39 2.66 -23.19
CA ALA A 259 25.51 3.53 -23.47
C ALA A 259 25.25 4.92 -22.87
N LYS A 260 26.32 5.74 -22.75
CA LYS A 260 26.29 7.11 -22.24
C LYS A 260 25.42 8.05 -23.11
N SER A 261 24.11 7.85 -23.08
CA SER A 261 23.07 8.53 -23.85
C SER A 261 21.91 8.84 -22.91
N ASP A 262 21.21 9.94 -23.19
CA ASP A 262 19.99 10.32 -22.48
C ASP A 262 18.72 9.87 -23.22
N THR A 263 18.87 9.01 -24.23
CA THR A 263 17.75 8.49 -25.02
C THR A 263 16.90 7.58 -24.13
N PRO A 264 15.62 7.90 -23.87
CA PRO A 264 14.78 7.06 -23.04
C PRO A 264 14.54 5.71 -23.71
N ILE A 265 14.45 4.66 -22.89
CA ILE A 265 14.21 3.29 -23.34
C ILE A 265 12.89 2.75 -22.80
N ALA A 266 12.31 1.77 -23.50
CA ALA A 266 11.11 1.07 -23.01
C ALA A 266 11.49 -0.13 -22.14
N VAL A 267 10.83 -0.30 -21.00
CA VAL A 267 11.01 -1.46 -20.12
C VAL A 267 9.65 -2.06 -19.78
N SER A 268 9.53 -3.39 -19.88
CA SER A 268 8.30 -4.07 -19.50
C SER A 268 8.59 -5.39 -18.80
N PHE A 269 7.66 -5.80 -17.93
CA PHE A 269 7.66 -7.14 -17.35
C PHE A 269 6.24 -7.59 -17.06
N LYS A 270 6.04 -8.91 -17.03
CA LYS A 270 4.77 -9.54 -16.71
C LYS A 270 4.95 -10.44 -15.51
N ILE A 271 4.02 -10.38 -14.57
CA ILE A 271 3.96 -11.31 -13.44
C ILE A 271 2.59 -11.96 -13.38
N GLY A 272 2.57 -13.29 -13.43
CA GLY A 272 1.36 -14.11 -13.50
C GLY A 272 1.13 -14.79 -14.85
N THR A 273 0.17 -15.70 -14.87
CA THR A 273 -0.16 -16.53 -16.03
C THR A 273 -1.64 -16.42 -16.39
N ALA A 274 -1.95 -16.45 -17.69
CA ALA A 274 -3.31 -16.24 -18.21
C ALA A 274 -3.99 -15.00 -17.58
N ALA A 275 -5.25 -15.09 -17.17
CA ALA A 275 -6.00 -14.00 -16.53
C ALA A 275 -5.51 -13.62 -15.11
N GLU A 276 -4.66 -14.45 -14.51
CA GLU A 276 -4.20 -14.32 -13.11
C GLU A 276 -2.85 -13.58 -13.07
N GLY A 277 -2.86 -12.30 -13.43
CA GLY A 277 -1.69 -11.44 -13.23
C GLY A 277 -1.78 -10.07 -13.88
N TRP A 278 -0.60 -9.43 -14.00
CA TRP A 278 -0.42 -8.08 -14.52
C TRP A 278 0.81 -7.96 -15.40
N GLN A 279 0.73 -7.05 -16.35
CA GLN A 279 1.85 -6.55 -17.13
C GLN A 279 2.10 -5.08 -16.73
N PHE A 280 3.36 -4.76 -16.49
CA PHE A 280 3.83 -3.42 -16.17
C PHE A 280 4.68 -2.94 -17.34
N ASP A 281 4.28 -1.83 -17.94
CA ASP A 281 5.00 -1.22 -19.06
C ASP A 281 5.40 0.20 -18.69
N ILE A 282 6.70 0.49 -18.78
CA ILE A 282 7.29 1.82 -18.68
C ILE A 282 7.71 2.20 -20.10
N PRO A 283 6.90 2.99 -20.85
CA PRO A 283 7.14 3.24 -22.27
C PRO A 283 8.42 4.04 -22.54
N ALA A 284 8.80 4.91 -21.61
CA ALA A 284 10.02 5.69 -21.67
C ALA A 284 10.64 5.79 -20.26
N ALA A 285 11.88 5.34 -20.13
CA ALA A 285 12.65 5.42 -18.90
C ALA A 285 14.05 5.96 -19.15
N ASN A 286 14.50 6.85 -18.28
CA ASN A 286 15.92 7.13 -18.12
C ASN A 286 16.55 6.03 -17.27
N TYR A 287 17.83 5.76 -17.48
CA TYR A 287 18.54 4.67 -16.82
C TYR A 287 19.84 5.16 -16.18
N GLU A 288 20.24 4.49 -15.10
CA GLU A 288 21.60 4.61 -14.59
C GLU A 288 22.57 3.72 -15.35
N ALA A 289 23.87 4.03 -15.28
CA ALA A 289 24.89 3.13 -15.78
C ALA A 289 24.76 1.76 -15.09
N PRO A 290 24.77 0.64 -15.84
CA PRO A 290 24.73 -0.71 -15.25
C PRO A 290 25.88 -0.90 -14.26
N LYS A 291 25.60 -1.56 -13.13
CA LYS A 291 26.59 -1.82 -12.08
C LYS A 291 26.72 -3.32 -11.85
N ASP A 292 27.94 -3.82 -12.01
CA ASP A 292 28.26 -5.21 -11.68
C ASP A 292 28.18 -5.46 -10.18
N GLU A 293 27.66 -6.63 -9.82
CA GLU A 293 27.57 -7.13 -8.45
C GLU A 293 27.89 -8.62 -8.45
N ILE A 294 28.88 -9.01 -7.64
CA ILE A 294 29.16 -10.40 -7.35
C ILE A 294 28.38 -10.77 -6.09
N ASP A 295 27.37 -11.63 -6.24
CA ASP A 295 26.60 -12.20 -5.14
C ASP A 295 26.90 -13.70 -5.03
N ASN A 296 27.83 -14.05 -4.13
CA ASN A 296 28.32 -15.40 -3.95
C ASN A 296 28.85 -16.01 -5.27
N SER A 297 28.12 -16.96 -5.84
CA SER A 297 28.46 -17.63 -7.10
C SER A 297 27.75 -17.04 -8.32
N LYS A 298 27.07 -15.89 -8.17
CA LYS A 298 26.31 -15.22 -9.22
C LYS A 298 27.03 -13.94 -9.63
N ASP A 299 27.17 -13.76 -10.93
CA ASP A 299 27.57 -12.48 -11.52
C ASP A 299 26.29 -11.77 -12.00
N LEU A 300 25.98 -10.63 -11.39
CA LEU A 300 24.73 -9.91 -11.57
C LEU A 300 25.01 -8.49 -12.04
N VAL A 301 24.03 -7.93 -12.75
CA VAL A 301 24.00 -6.53 -13.18
C VAL A 301 22.80 -5.86 -12.55
N ASN A 302 23.04 -4.78 -11.81
CA ASN A 302 22.01 -3.91 -11.29
C ASN A 302 21.61 -2.90 -12.36
N LEU A 303 20.33 -2.91 -12.72
CA LEU A 303 19.71 -1.98 -13.65
C LEU A 303 18.68 -1.13 -12.89
N THR A 304 18.81 0.19 -12.98
CA THR A 304 17.87 1.13 -12.35
C THR A 304 17.31 2.05 -13.40
N PHE A 305 15.98 2.09 -13.48
CA PHE A 305 15.20 2.88 -14.41
C PHE A 305 14.33 3.87 -13.65
N THR A 306 14.28 5.11 -14.13
CA THR A 306 13.32 6.13 -13.68
C THR A 306 12.42 6.48 -14.85
N ALA A 307 11.12 6.25 -14.70
CA ALA A 307 10.16 6.53 -15.76
C ALA A 307 10.12 8.02 -16.10
N LYS A 308 9.86 8.28 -17.37
CA LYS A 308 9.62 9.59 -17.94
C LYS A 308 8.26 9.57 -18.62
N TYR A 309 7.58 10.71 -18.63
CA TYR A 309 6.36 10.87 -19.41
C TYR A 309 6.63 10.61 -20.90
N ASP A 310 5.91 9.66 -21.48
CA ASP A 310 5.91 9.41 -22.92
C ASP A 310 4.71 10.11 -23.59
N ASN A 311 4.98 10.97 -24.57
CA ASN A 311 3.95 11.71 -25.29
C ASN A 311 3.06 10.83 -26.16
N THR A 312 3.55 9.67 -26.62
CA THR A 312 2.79 8.77 -27.49
C THR A 312 1.81 7.93 -26.70
N ALA A 313 2.27 7.31 -25.61
CA ALA A 313 1.46 6.54 -24.68
C ALA A 313 0.57 7.43 -23.80
N GLY A 314 0.97 8.69 -23.60
CA GLY A 314 0.30 9.70 -22.78
C GLY A 314 0.47 9.48 -21.28
N THR A 315 1.48 8.71 -20.87
CA THR A 315 1.71 8.31 -19.47
C THR A 315 3.15 7.82 -19.26
N ASP A 316 3.56 7.65 -18.01
CA ASP A 316 4.87 7.14 -17.58
C ASP A 316 4.83 5.67 -17.13
N LEU A 317 3.67 5.18 -16.67
CA LEU A 317 3.46 3.76 -16.33
C LEU A 317 2.08 3.29 -16.82
N ILE A 318 2.07 2.11 -17.42
CA ILE A 318 0.86 1.37 -17.80
C ILE A 318 0.84 0.07 -17.00
N ILE A 319 -0.29 -0.23 -16.36
CA ILE A 319 -0.54 -1.52 -15.74
C ILE A 319 -1.70 -2.17 -16.48
N THR A 320 -1.43 -3.30 -17.12
CA THR A 320 -2.43 -4.07 -17.85
C THR A 320 -2.76 -5.35 -17.09
N LYS A 321 -4.04 -5.51 -16.79
CA LYS A 321 -4.59 -6.77 -16.30
C LYS A 321 -4.50 -7.82 -17.39
N LEU A 322 -3.88 -8.95 -17.10
CA LEU A 322 -3.81 -10.04 -18.06
C LEU A 322 -5.19 -10.66 -18.31
N SER A 323 -5.31 -11.27 -19.50
CA SER A 323 -6.49 -11.97 -20.01
C SER A 323 -6.20 -13.43 -20.30
#